data_AF-A0AAW4KZ11-F1
#
_entry.id   AF-A0AAW4KZ11-F1
#
_cell.length_a   1.000
_cell.length_b   1.000
_cell.length_c   1.000
_cell.angle_alpha   90.00
_cell.angle_beta   90.00
_cell.angle_gamma   90.00
#
_symmetry.space_group_name_H-M   'P 1'
#
loop_
_entity.id
_entity.type
_entity.pdbx_description
1 polymer ?
#
loop_
_entity_poly.entity_id
_entity_poly.type
_entity_poly.pdbx_seq_one_letter_code
_entity_poly.pdbx_strand_id
1 'polypeptide(L)'
;MQIEDLEEILNNRIIESYSAGFSVVEITKALRKTSVDFVHSLLRETGHIPAMARSEYRRQYEIDPKLTLAFRKKGFSFGRWCLGWKMDPSSATAELKTAPGEGIATSAHIALQRDFPEVFFSMFGGKRLKQRKKRKTSTQPASLRIDWDVERKTFFATVPEYPMIEGRGKDWDEAFYTIKSAFRMQEYIMRLNRLDPDSLNDGMAH
;
A
#
# COMPACT_ATOMS: atom_id res chain seq x y z
N MET A 1 22.48 9.84 1.77
CA MET A 1 21.34 9.67 2.70
C MET A 1 21.38 8.26 3.24
N GLN A 2 21.24 8.10 4.56
CA GLN A 2 21.32 6.78 5.19
C GLN A 2 19.99 6.03 5.05
N ILE A 3 19.98 4.74 5.39
CA ILE A 3 18.76 3.91 5.28
C ILE A 3 17.69 4.40 6.24
N GLU A 4 18.09 4.83 7.43
CA GLU A 4 17.22 5.33 8.48
C GLU A 4 16.45 6.57 8.00
N ASP A 5 17.12 7.50 7.31
CA ASP A 5 16.49 8.67 6.70
C ASP A 5 15.46 8.26 5.62
N LEU A 6 15.80 7.24 4.81
CA LEU A 6 14.91 6.73 3.76
C LEU A 6 13.68 6.03 4.33
N GLU A 7 13.84 5.30 5.44
CA GLU A 7 12.75 4.63 6.13
C GLU A 7 11.77 5.67 6.71
N GLU A 8 12.29 6.73 7.34
CA GLU A 8 11.47 7.83 7.83
C GLU A 8 10.70 8.52 6.69
N ILE A 9 11.39 8.86 5.58
CA ILE A 9 10.74 9.46 4.41
C ILE A 9 9.66 8.53 3.85
N LEU A 10 9.95 7.23 3.72
CA LEU A 10 8.98 6.26 3.23
C LEU A 10 7.75 6.19 4.15
N ASN A 11 7.96 6.14 5.45
CA ASN A 11 6.88 6.09 6.44
C ASN A 11 6.01 7.35 6.38
N ASN A 12 6.63 8.52 6.27
CA ASN A 12 5.92 9.79 6.09
C ASN A 12 5.09 9.81 4.81
N ARG A 13 5.63 9.33 3.67
CA ARG A 13 4.86 9.24 2.42
C ARG A 13 3.69 8.27 2.49
N ILE A 14 3.81 7.18 3.26
CA ILE A 14 2.69 6.25 3.49
C ILE A 14 1.57 6.97 4.26
N ILE A 15 1.92 7.68 5.32
CA ILE A 15 0.98 8.44 6.15
C ILE A 15 0.30 9.54 5.34
N GLU A 16 1.05 10.32 4.57
CA GLU A 16 0.51 11.36 3.71
C GLU A 16 -0.44 10.80 2.65
N SER A 17 -0.08 9.67 2.01
CA SER A 17 -0.95 9.01 1.04
C SER A 17 -2.26 8.56 1.69
N TYR A 18 -2.21 8.01 2.90
CA TYR A 18 -3.41 7.60 3.61
C TYR A 18 -4.28 8.81 4.01
N SER A 19 -3.64 9.88 4.51
CA SER A 19 -4.31 11.13 4.85
C SER A 19 -4.94 11.83 3.63
N ALA A 20 -4.37 11.64 2.44
CA ALA A 20 -4.94 12.10 1.17
C ALA A 20 -6.14 11.26 0.69
N GLY A 21 -6.51 10.17 1.38
CA GLY A 21 -7.69 9.36 1.07
C GLY A 21 -7.40 8.08 0.28
N PHE A 22 -6.13 7.70 0.08
CA PHE A 22 -5.79 6.39 -0.48
C PHE A 22 -6.01 5.29 0.56
N SER A 23 -6.53 4.16 0.09
CA SER A 23 -6.74 3.00 0.96
C SER A 23 -5.43 2.30 1.30
N VAL A 24 -5.44 1.53 2.40
CA VAL A 24 -4.32 0.64 2.77
C VAL A 24 -3.95 -0.31 1.61
N VAL A 25 -4.95 -0.79 0.86
CA VAL A 25 -4.73 -1.73 -0.26
C VAL A 25 -4.09 -1.01 -1.45
N GLU A 26 -4.51 0.22 -1.76
CA GLU A 26 -3.96 1.05 -2.84
C GLU A 26 -2.49 1.40 -2.56
N ILE A 27 -2.19 1.85 -1.34
CA ILE A 27 -0.82 2.14 -0.89
C ILE A 27 0.03 0.87 -0.95
N THR A 28 -0.46 -0.25 -0.42
CA THR A 28 0.24 -1.55 -0.46
C THR A 28 0.57 -1.98 -1.91
N LYS A 29 -0.37 -1.76 -2.84
CA LYS A 29 -0.18 -2.04 -4.26
C LYS A 29 0.86 -1.11 -4.89
N ALA A 30 0.90 0.17 -4.50
CA ALA A 30 1.92 1.12 -4.92
C ALA A 30 3.32 0.67 -4.46
N LEU A 31 3.43 0.14 -3.25
CA LEU A 31 4.65 -0.45 -2.69
C LEU A 31 5.03 -1.83 -3.26
N ARG A 32 4.28 -2.35 -4.24
CA ARG A 32 4.47 -3.71 -4.80
C ARG A 32 4.51 -4.82 -3.75
N LYS A 33 3.85 -4.62 -2.60
CA LYS A 33 3.70 -5.63 -1.56
C LYS A 33 2.42 -6.43 -1.80
N THR A 34 2.43 -7.69 -1.38
CA THR A 34 1.29 -8.60 -1.49
C THR A 34 0.37 -8.50 -0.28
N SER A 35 0.96 -8.40 0.92
CA SER A 35 0.26 -8.21 2.20
C SER A 35 0.20 -6.73 2.62
N VAL A 36 -0.91 -6.37 3.25
CA VAL A 36 -1.15 -5.04 3.85
C VAL A 36 -0.47 -4.82 5.19
N ASP A 37 0.09 -5.86 5.81
CA ASP A 37 0.53 -5.80 7.22
C ASP A 37 1.53 -4.68 7.50
N PHE A 38 2.46 -4.42 6.58
CA PHE A 38 3.43 -3.33 6.73
C PHE A 38 2.73 -1.97 6.82
N VAL A 39 1.90 -1.63 5.85
CA VAL A 39 1.18 -0.34 5.78
C VAL A 39 0.20 -0.21 6.94
N HIS A 40 -0.57 -1.26 7.21
CA HIS A 40 -1.57 -1.24 8.27
C HIS A 40 -0.93 -1.14 9.67
N SER A 41 0.19 -1.83 9.91
CA SER A 41 0.86 -1.78 11.23
C SER A 41 1.45 -0.39 11.47
N LEU A 42 2.11 0.19 10.47
CA LEU A 42 2.62 1.55 10.53
C LEU A 42 1.50 2.56 10.83
N LEU A 43 0.39 2.51 10.08
CA LEU A 43 -0.74 3.42 10.28
C LEU A 43 -1.40 3.23 11.65
N ARG A 44 -1.38 2.01 12.20
CA ARG A 44 -1.88 1.74 13.56
C ARG A 44 -0.94 2.30 14.63
N GLU A 45 0.36 2.04 14.50
CA GLU A 45 1.39 2.47 15.46
C GLU A 45 1.52 4.00 15.51
N THR A 46 1.26 4.67 14.39
CA THR A 46 1.22 6.14 14.28
C THR A 46 -0.16 6.75 14.58
N GLY A 47 -1.15 5.95 14.98
CA GLY A 47 -2.47 6.44 15.40
C GLY A 47 -3.44 6.83 14.29
N HIS A 48 -3.10 6.61 13.02
CA HIS A 48 -3.97 6.89 11.86
C HIS A 48 -5.08 5.84 11.67
N ILE A 49 -4.87 4.63 12.19
CA ILE A 49 -5.88 3.56 12.28
C ILE A 49 -6.00 3.15 13.75
N PRO A 50 -7.22 3.11 14.33
CA PRO A 50 -7.39 2.70 15.72
C PRO A 50 -7.00 1.24 15.93
N ALA A 51 -6.55 0.93 17.15
CA ALA A 51 -6.36 -0.46 17.57
C ALA A 51 -7.72 -1.19 17.59
N MET A 52 -7.76 -2.38 17.02
CA MET A 52 -8.94 -3.24 17.08
C MET A 52 -9.13 -3.79 18.50
N ALA A 53 -10.35 -3.75 19.02
CA ALA A 53 -10.68 -4.37 20.29
C ALA A 53 -10.47 -5.90 20.22
N ARG A 54 -10.00 -6.51 21.33
CA ARG A 54 -9.73 -7.97 21.37
C ARG A 54 -10.93 -8.84 20.98
N SER A 55 -12.14 -8.38 21.31
CA SER A 55 -13.41 -9.04 20.95
C SER A 55 -13.63 -9.12 19.43
N GLU A 56 -13.21 -8.09 18.69
CA GLU A 56 -13.44 -8.00 17.24
C GLU A 56 -12.50 -8.93 16.45
N TYR A 57 -11.34 -9.33 16.99
CA TYR A 57 -10.43 -10.26 16.30
C TYR A 57 -11.02 -11.65 16.06
N ARG A 58 -11.96 -12.08 16.92
CA ARG A 58 -12.62 -13.39 16.81
C ARG A 58 -14.03 -13.30 16.23
N ARG A 59 -14.50 -12.08 15.96
CA ARG A 59 -15.85 -11.86 15.47
C ARG A 59 -15.98 -12.38 14.05
N GLN A 60 -17.03 -13.17 13.82
CA GLN A 60 -17.40 -13.60 12.49
C GLN A 60 -18.43 -12.62 11.93
N TYR A 61 -18.21 -12.18 10.70
CA TYR A 61 -19.14 -11.34 9.96
C TYR A 61 -19.71 -12.16 8.82
N GLU A 62 -21.02 -12.06 8.61
CA GLU A 62 -21.73 -12.72 7.52
C GLU A 62 -21.51 -11.96 6.20
N ILE A 63 -20.29 -12.08 5.66
CA ILE A 63 -19.90 -11.52 4.37
C ILE A 63 -19.70 -12.61 3.32
N ASP A 64 -19.76 -12.24 2.04
CA ASP A 64 -19.60 -13.18 0.93
C ASP A 64 -18.27 -13.96 1.02
N PRO A 65 -18.26 -15.29 0.81
CA PRO A 65 -17.04 -16.10 0.88
C PRO A 65 -15.94 -15.67 -0.09
N LYS A 66 -16.28 -15.14 -1.28
CA LYS A 66 -15.30 -14.59 -2.24
C LYS A 66 -14.60 -13.37 -1.69
N LEU A 67 -15.35 -12.52 -0.97
CA LEU A 67 -14.80 -11.36 -0.30
C LEU A 67 -13.88 -11.77 0.85
N THR A 68 -14.30 -12.73 1.68
CA THR A 68 -13.44 -13.32 2.73
C THR A 68 -12.13 -13.85 2.15
N LEU A 69 -12.18 -14.58 1.03
CA LEU A 69 -10.99 -15.11 0.36
C LEU A 69 -10.08 -13.98 -0.15
N ALA A 70 -10.64 -12.91 -0.70
CA ALA A 70 -9.89 -11.76 -1.19
C ALA A 70 -9.15 -11.03 -0.06
N PHE A 71 -9.80 -10.83 1.09
CA PHE A 71 -9.14 -10.29 2.28
C PHE A 71 -7.99 -11.17 2.75
N ARG A 72 -8.21 -12.49 2.85
CA ARG A 72 -7.16 -13.43 3.25
C ARG A 72 -5.94 -13.36 2.32
N LYS A 73 -6.15 -13.28 1.01
CA LYS A 73 -5.07 -13.13 0.01
C LYS A 73 -4.26 -11.84 0.20
N LYS A 74 -4.84 -10.81 0.82
CA LYS A 74 -4.18 -9.53 1.12
C LYS A 74 -3.62 -9.43 2.53
N GLY A 75 -3.76 -10.46 3.37
CA GLY A 75 -3.38 -10.37 4.79
C GLY A 75 -4.37 -9.56 5.62
N PHE A 76 -5.61 -9.40 5.14
CA PHE A 76 -6.67 -8.66 5.81
C PHE A 76 -7.67 -9.62 6.49
N SER A 77 -8.24 -9.17 7.60
CA SER A 77 -9.58 -9.57 8.06
C SER A 77 -10.58 -8.47 7.69
N PHE A 78 -11.85 -8.81 7.48
CA PHE A 78 -12.89 -7.80 7.17
C PHE A 78 -12.95 -6.65 8.18
N GLY A 79 -12.95 -6.95 9.49
CA GLY A 79 -12.98 -5.90 10.52
C GLY A 79 -11.80 -4.92 10.39
N ARG A 80 -10.57 -5.43 10.19
CA ARG A 80 -9.40 -4.57 9.98
C ARG A 80 -9.59 -3.70 8.73
N TRP A 81 -10.21 -4.24 7.68
CA TRP A 81 -10.43 -3.50 6.43
C TRP A 81 -11.42 -2.35 6.64
N CYS A 82 -12.51 -2.61 7.36
CA CYS A 82 -13.43 -1.57 7.80
C CYS A 82 -12.71 -0.49 8.62
N LEU A 83 -11.83 -0.86 9.57
CA LEU A 83 -11.06 0.13 10.33
C LEU A 83 -10.16 1.00 9.45
N GLY A 84 -9.50 0.41 8.44
CA GLY A 84 -8.70 1.16 7.47
C GLY A 84 -9.51 2.13 6.60
N TRP A 85 -10.81 1.89 6.46
CA TRP A 85 -11.76 2.79 5.80
C TRP A 85 -12.58 3.64 6.79
N LYS A 86 -12.27 3.56 8.09
CA LYS A 86 -13.02 4.25 9.16
C LYS A 86 -14.51 3.90 9.19
N MET A 87 -14.86 2.67 8.83
CA MET A 87 -16.22 2.14 8.83
C MET A 87 -16.47 1.23 10.04
N ASP A 88 -17.73 1.19 10.50
CA ASP A 88 -18.17 0.14 11.43
C ASP A 88 -18.35 -1.20 10.68
N PRO A 89 -17.75 -2.31 11.15
CA PRO A 89 -17.89 -3.61 10.50
C PRO A 89 -19.33 -4.13 10.43
N SER A 90 -20.19 -3.85 11.42
CA SER A 90 -21.57 -4.34 11.43
C SER A 90 -22.40 -3.61 10.36
N SER A 91 -22.26 -2.28 10.30
CA SER A 91 -22.87 -1.46 9.26
C SER A 91 -22.37 -1.84 7.86
N ALA A 92 -21.05 -1.99 7.68
CA ALA A 92 -20.48 -2.41 6.40
C ALA A 92 -20.97 -3.80 5.98
N THR A 93 -21.19 -4.73 6.93
CA THR A 93 -21.79 -6.03 6.63
C THR A 93 -23.22 -5.89 6.12
N ALA A 94 -24.04 -5.06 6.78
CA ALA A 94 -25.41 -4.83 6.37
C ALA A 94 -25.49 -4.17 4.98
N GLU A 95 -24.65 -3.17 4.73
CA GLU A 95 -24.55 -2.50 3.43
C GLU A 95 -24.19 -3.47 2.31
N LEU A 96 -23.17 -4.33 2.51
CA LEU A 96 -22.70 -5.27 1.49
C LEU A 96 -23.62 -6.47 1.25
N LYS A 97 -24.68 -6.66 2.06
CA LYS A 97 -25.70 -7.70 1.83
C LYS A 97 -26.69 -7.32 0.73
N THR A 98 -26.87 -6.02 0.49
CA THR A 98 -27.78 -5.50 -0.54
C THR A 98 -26.97 -4.98 -1.71
N ALA A 99 -27.42 -5.26 -2.93
CA ALA A 99 -26.82 -4.63 -4.10
C ALA A 99 -26.98 -3.10 -4.01
N PRO A 100 -25.99 -2.32 -4.50
CA PRO A 100 -26.16 -0.87 -4.58
C PRO A 100 -27.37 -0.59 -5.48
N GLY A 101 -28.37 0.12 -4.94
CA GLY A 101 -29.58 0.50 -5.68
C GLY A 101 -29.27 1.46 -6.84
N GLU A 102 -30.29 1.84 -7.62
CA GLU A 102 -30.17 2.81 -8.72
C GLU A 102 -29.61 4.17 -8.22
N GLY A 103 -28.29 4.30 -8.17
CA GLY A 103 -27.57 5.56 -8.04
C GLY A 103 -26.91 5.90 -6.70
N ILE A 104 -27.07 5.11 -5.62
CA ILE A 104 -26.42 5.43 -4.32
C ILE A 104 -25.58 4.24 -3.84
N ALA A 105 -24.32 4.20 -4.27
CA ALA A 105 -23.33 3.31 -3.67
C ALA A 105 -23.00 3.79 -2.25
N THR A 106 -23.13 2.91 -1.26
CA THR A 106 -22.73 3.22 0.11
C THR A 106 -21.20 3.27 0.24
N SER A 107 -20.70 3.76 1.38
CA SER A 107 -19.26 3.80 1.67
C SER A 107 -18.60 2.43 1.54
N ALA A 108 -19.25 1.35 2.00
CA ALA A 108 -18.71 -0.01 1.86
C ALA A 108 -18.64 -0.47 0.40
N HIS A 109 -19.62 -0.10 -0.43
CA HIS A 109 -19.62 -0.40 -1.86
C HIS A 109 -18.47 0.31 -2.58
N ILE A 110 -18.29 1.61 -2.34
CA ILE A 110 -17.22 2.42 -2.93
C ILE A 110 -15.85 1.86 -2.52
N ALA A 111 -15.67 1.59 -1.21
CA ALA A 111 -14.43 1.01 -0.69
C ALA A 111 -14.13 -0.35 -1.33
N LEU A 112 -15.13 -1.23 -1.43
CA LEU A 112 -14.97 -2.56 -2.01
C LEU A 112 -14.64 -2.49 -3.52
N GLN A 113 -15.30 -1.60 -4.25
CA GLN A 113 -15.07 -1.39 -5.67
C GLN A 113 -13.64 -0.89 -5.94
N ARG A 114 -13.10 -0.04 -5.06
CA ARG A 114 -11.72 0.48 -5.18
C ARG A 114 -10.66 -0.57 -4.86
N ASP A 115 -10.82 -1.27 -3.73
CA ASP A 115 -9.79 -2.21 -3.25
C ASP A 115 -9.85 -3.57 -3.95
N PHE A 116 -11.06 -4.03 -4.28
CA PHE A 116 -11.33 -5.36 -4.82
C PHE A 116 -12.35 -5.30 -5.98
N PRO A 117 -12.04 -4.57 -7.06
CA PRO A 117 -12.99 -4.34 -8.17
C PRO A 117 -13.53 -5.64 -8.80
N GLU A 118 -12.69 -6.69 -8.88
CA GLU A 118 -13.10 -7.98 -9.43
C GLU A 118 -14.11 -8.71 -8.52
N VAL A 119 -13.97 -8.55 -7.19
CA VAL A 119 -14.91 -9.11 -6.22
C VAL A 119 -16.22 -8.34 -6.26
N PHE A 120 -16.15 -7.01 -6.25
CA PHE A 120 -17.30 -6.13 -6.38
C PHE A 120 -18.15 -6.48 -7.62
N PHE A 121 -17.51 -6.54 -8.79
CA PHE A 121 -18.18 -6.90 -10.05
C PHE A 121 -18.78 -8.31 -10.00
N SER A 122 -18.07 -9.27 -9.39
CA SER A 122 -18.60 -10.63 -9.26
C SER A 122 -19.79 -10.72 -8.30
N MET A 123 -19.92 -9.83 -7.33
CA MET A 123 -21.00 -9.85 -6.34
C MET A 123 -22.24 -9.09 -6.84
N PHE A 124 -22.05 -7.93 -7.47
CA PHE A 124 -23.13 -6.99 -7.76
C PHE A 124 -23.35 -6.72 -9.27
N GLY A 125 -22.51 -7.28 -10.15
CA GLY A 125 -22.55 -6.97 -11.58
C GLY A 125 -22.01 -5.57 -11.90
N GLY A 126 -22.40 -5.01 -13.05
CA GLY A 126 -22.03 -3.65 -13.50
C GLY A 126 -21.04 -3.62 -14.67
N LYS A 127 -20.53 -2.44 -15.05
CA LYS A 127 -19.44 -2.31 -16.03
C LYS A 127 -18.11 -2.29 -15.28
N ARG A 128 -17.15 -3.11 -15.72
CA ARG A 128 -15.78 -3.09 -15.20
C ARG A 128 -15.19 -1.70 -15.41
N LEU A 129 -14.88 -0.98 -14.33
CA LEU A 129 -14.09 0.25 -14.44
C LEU A 129 -12.79 -0.10 -15.17
N LYS A 130 -12.54 0.53 -16.31
CA LYS A 130 -11.31 0.32 -17.07
C LYS A 130 -10.17 0.71 -16.14
N GLN A 131 -9.42 -0.28 -15.63
CA GLN A 131 -8.23 0.01 -14.85
C GLN A 131 -7.36 0.94 -15.70
N ARG A 132 -7.08 2.15 -15.18
CA ARG A 132 -6.20 3.12 -15.86
C ARG A 132 -4.96 2.36 -16.30
N LYS A 133 -4.66 2.39 -17.60
CA LYS A 133 -3.46 1.77 -18.16
C LYS A 133 -2.29 2.28 -17.32
N LYS A 134 -1.68 1.41 -16.52
CA LYS A 134 -0.48 1.75 -15.75
C LYS A 134 0.50 2.34 -16.75
N ARG A 135 0.91 3.60 -16.57
CA ARG A 135 2.06 4.13 -17.34
C ARG A 135 3.18 3.11 -17.14
N LYS A 136 3.55 2.40 -18.21
CA LYS A 136 4.68 1.46 -18.19
C LYS A 136 5.87 2.30 -17.81
N THR A 137 6.25 2.21 -16.54
CA THR A 137 7.48 2.82 -16.06
C THR A 137 8.56 1.90 -16.56
N SER A 138 9.14 2.28 -17.71
CA SER A 138 10.45 1.80 -18.12
C SER A 138 11.45 2.37 -17.12
N THR A 139 11.51 1.82 -15.93
CA THR A 139 12.71 1.96 -15.10
C THR A 139 13.76 1.15 -15.84
N GLN A 140 14.68 1.85 -16.52
CA GLN A 140 15.91 1.21 -16.97
C GLN A 140 16.56 0.50 -15.77
N PRO A 141 17.25 -0.63 -15.97
CA PRO A 141 18.00 -1.26 -14.90
C PRO A 141 18.96 -0.22 -14.29
N ALA A 142 18.95 -0.09 -12.96
CA ALA A 142 19.86 0.82 -12.28
C ALA A 142 21.26 0.22 -12.24
N SER A 143 22.27 1.06 -12.45
CA SER A 143 23.67 0.67 -12.34
C SER A 143 24.10 0.59 -10.88
N LEU A 144 25.06 -0.27 -10.56
CA LEU A 144 25.64 -0.37 -9.23
C LEU A 144 27.14 -0.20 -9.30
N ARG A 145 27.66 0.65 -8.41
CA ARG A 145 29.10 0.83 -8.20
C ARG A 145 29.44 0.50 -6.75
N ILE A 146 30.48 -0.30 -6.53
CA ILE A 146 31.03 -0.60 -5.20
C ILE A 146 32.53 -0.32 -5.24
N ASP A 147 33.00 0.54 -4.36
CA ASP A 147 34.41 0.89 -4.20
C ASP A 147 34.84 0.65 -2.74
N TRP A 148 36.14 0.49 -2.51
CA TRP A 148 36.70 0.47 -1.16
C TRP A 148 37.02 1.91 -0.72
N ASP A 149 36.42 2.34 0.38
CA ASP A 149 36.71 3.63 1.03
C ASP A 149 37.88 3.44 2.01
N VAL A 150 39.06 3.96 1.64
CA VAL A 150 40.30 3.82 2.42
C VAL A 150 40.22 4.55 3.77
N GLU A 151 39.58 5.72 3.81
CA GLU A 151 39.48 6.54 5.03
C GLU A 151 38.58 5.86 6.05
N ARG A 152 37.44 5.34 5.59
CA ARG A 152 36.44 4.71 6.45
C ARG A 152 36.67 3.21 6.64
N LYS A 153 37.60 2.62 5.90
CA LYS A 153 37.91 1.18 5.91
C LYS A 153 36.67 0.30 5.71
N THR A 154 35.82 0.70 4.77
CA THR A 154 34.55 0.01 4.45
C THR A 154 34.31 0.00 2.95
N PHE A 155 33.51 -0.95 2.48
CA PHE A 155 32.97 -0.89 1.12
C PHE A 155 31.86 0.15 1.05
N PHE A 156 31.92 0.96 0.01
CA PHE A 156 30.99 2.03 -0.29
C PHE A 156 30.28 1.73 -1.60
N ALA A 157 28.96 1.64 -1.55
CA ALA A 157 28.13 1.30 -2.70
C ALA A 157 27.20 2.46 -3.07
N THR A 158 27.08 2.74 -4.37
CA THR A 158 26.24 3.82 -4.92
C THR A 158 25.50 3.37 -6.16
N VAL A 159 24.37 4.03 -6.42
CA VAL A 159 23.62 3.92 -7.67
C VAL A 159 23.80 5.25 -8.40
N PRO A 160 24.56 5.32 -9.51
CA PRO A 160 24.87 6.59 -10.18
C PRO A 160 23.64 7.42 -10.59
N GLU A 161 22.54 6.77 -10.93
CA GLU A 161 21.26 7.40 -11.27
C GLU A 161 20.56 8.01 -10.05
N TYR A 162 20.97 7.61 -8.84
CA TYR A 162 20.44 8.04 -7.55
C TYR A 162 21.59 8.30 -6.56
N PRO A 163 22.43 9.33 -6.78
CA PRO A 163 23.64 9.55 -5.98
C PRO A 163 23.33 9.94 -4.52
N MET A 164 22.06 10.28 -4.22
CA MET A 164 21.62 10.57 -2.86
C MET A 164 21.52 9.33 -1.97
N ILE A 165 21.47 8.11 -2.53
CA ILE A 165 21.44 6.87 -1.76
C ILE A 165 22.81 6.22 -1.73
N GLU A 166 23.18 5.73 -0.55
CA GLU A 166 24.50 5.18 -0.27
C GLU A 166 24.34 3.89 0.53
N GLY A 167 25.18 2.89 0.25
CA GLY A 167 25.30 1.68 1.04
C GLY A 167 26.72 1.55 1.59
N ARG A 168 26.84 1.04 2.82
CA ARG A 168 28.14 0.76 3.44
C ARG A 168 28.15 -0.64 4.02
N GLY A 169 29.33 -1.26 4.04
CA GLY A 169 29.54 -2.59 4.58
C GLY A 169 31.00 -2.89 4.88
N LYS A 170 31.22 -3.86 5.77
CA LYS A 170 32.52 -4.44 6.09
C LYS A 170 33.10 -5.22 4.92
N ASP A 171 32.22 -5.80 4.11
CA ASP A 171 32.50 -6.58 2.92
C ASP A 171 31.59 -6.16 1.75
N TRP A 172 31.85 -6.75 0.58
CA TRP A 172 31.09 -6.47 -0.65
C TRP A 172 29.61 -6.84 -0.52
N ASP A 173 29.32 -7.94 0.17
CA ASP A 173 27.96 -8.46 0.31
C ASP A 173 27.13 -7.53 1.19
N GLU A 174 27.65 -7.11 2.33
CA GLU A 174 26.98 -6.17 3.22
C GLU A 174 26.73 -4.82 2.52
N ALA A 175 27.72 -4.29 1.81
CA ALA A 175 27.55 -3.05 1.05
C ALA A 175 26.46 -3.21 -0.04
N PHE A 176 26.43 -4.35 -0.74
CA PHE A 176 25.40 -4.69 -1.72
C PHE A 176 24.00 -4.78 -1.10
N TYR A 177 23.85 -5.47 0.04
CA TYR A 177 22.55 -5.60 0.71
C TYR A 177 22.04 -4.24 1.19
N THR A 178 22.92 -3.41 1.75
CA THR A 178 22.59 -2.07 2.23
C THR A 178 22.11 -1.18 1.08
N ILE A 179 22.87 -1.06 -0.02
CA ILE A 179 22.46 -0.21 -1.16
C ILE A 179 21.20 -0.75 -1.85
N LYS A 180 21.03 -2.08 -1.94
CA LYS A 180 19.84 -2.69 -2.50
C LYS A 180 18.60 -2.38 -1.68
N SER A 181 18.72 -2.37 -0.36
CA SER A 181 17.64 -1.96 0.55
C SER A 181 17.28 -0.49 0.35
N ALA A 182 18.28 0.39 0.37
CA ALA A 182 18.11 1.83 0.14
C ALA A 182 17.45 2.14 -1.20
N PHE A 183 17.93 1.51 -2.28
CA PHE A 183 17.37 1.66 -3.63
C PHE A 183 15.90 1.23 -3.70
N ARG A 184 15.56 0.11 -3.03
CA ARG A 184 14.17 -0.37 -2.97
C ARG A 184 13.25 0.60 -2.23
N MET A 185 13.71 1.20 -1.13
CA MET A 185 12.94 2.24 -0.42
C MET A 185 12.76 3.48 -1.30
N GLN A 186 13.81 3.90 -2.01
CA GLN A 186 13.73 5.01 -2.95
C GLN A 186 12.71 4.74 -4.07
N GLU A 187 12.69 3.54 -4.65
CA GLU A 187 11.67 3.16 -5.63
C GLU A 187 10.25 3.23 -5.07
N TYR A 188 10.07 2.86 -3.80
CA TYR A 188 8.78 2.95 -3.13
C TYR A 188 8.34 4.39 -2.91
N ILE A 189 9.22 5.25 -2.42
CA ILE A 189 8.98 6.69 -2.26
C ILE A 189 8.55 7.29 -3.62
N MET A 190 9.29 7.01 -4.69
CA MET A 190 8.96 7.49 -6.02
C MET A 190 7.60 7.00 -6.54
N ARG A 191 7.13 5.83 -6.10
CA ARG A 191 5.82 5.29 -6.48
C ARG A 191 4.69 5.95 -5.70
N LEU A 192 4.90 6.19 -4.41
CA LEU A 192 3.93 6.91 -3.57
C LEU A 192 3.78 8.35 -4.05
N ASN A 193 4.87 9.04 -4.39
CA ASN A 193 4.82 10.41 -4.94
C ASN A 193 4.08 10.52 -6.29
N ARG A 194 3.83 9.40 -6.97
CA ARG A 194 3.06 9.33 -8.22
C ARG A 194 1.58 8.99 -7.98
N LEU A 195 1.19 8.73 -6.74
CA LEU A 195 -0.23 8.67 -6.37
C LEU A 195 -0.77 10.10 -6.47
N ASP A 196 -1.75 10.28 -7.34
CA ASP A 196 -2.35 11.57 -7.63
C ASP A 196 -3.69 11.68 -6.89
N PRO A 197 -3.85 12.59 -5.91
CA PRO A 197 -5.12 12.78 -5.20
C PRO A 197 -6.29 13.09 -6.13
N ASP A 198 -6.05 13.74 -7.28
CA ASP A 198 -7.09 14.05 -8.24
C ASP A 198 -7.65 12.79 -8.93
N SER A 199 -6.90 11.68 -8.89
CA SER A 199 -7.38 10.37 -9.35
C SER A 199 -8.48 9.76 -8.47
N LEU A 200 -8.74 10.32 -7.29
CA LEU A 200 -9.78 9.87 -6.36
C LEU A 200 -11.19 10.31 -6.80
N ASN A 201 -11.32 11.44 -7.51
CA ASN A 201 -12.60 12.07 -7.85
C ASN A 201 -13.18 11.60 -9.20
N ASP A 202 -12.34 11.10 -10.11
CA ASP A 202 -12.75 10.62 -11.45
C ASP A 202 -13.58 9.32 -11.43
N GLY A 203 -13.68 8.64 -10.28
CA GLY A 203 -14.43 7.38 -10.12
C GLY A 203 -15.86 7.54 -9.61
N MET A 204 -16.28 8.76 -9.23
CA MET A 204 -17.61 9.05 -8.67
C MET A 204 -18.53 9.82 -9.63
N ALA A 205 -18.05 10.20 -10.81
CA ALA A 205 -18.88 10.72 -11.88
C ALA A 205 -19.22 9.57 -12.84
N HIS A 206 -20.43 9.00 -12.70
CA HIS A 206 -21.32 8.46 -13.75
C HIS A 206 -22.35 7.50 -13.16
#